data_AF-A0A2W1BPV3-F1
#
_entry.id   AF-A0A2W1BPV3-F1
#
_cell.length_a   1.000
_cell.length_b   1.000
_cell.length_c   1.000
_cell.angle_alpha   90.00
_cell.angle_beta   90.00
_cell.angle_gamma   90.00
#
_symmetry.space_group_name_H-M   'P 1'
#
loop_
_entity.id
_entity.type
_entity.pdbx_description
1 polymer ?
#
loop_
_entity_poly.entity_id
_entity_poly.type
_entity_poly.pdbx_seq_one_letter_code
_entity_poly.pdbx_strand_id
1 'polypeptide(L)'
;MAINIEDISTQNNVVEKEVLSLFKPFRMMHALFVTAKYKIKDDVISANTLLYTCMSGFTSIVILVFYFFSIFQTAFVFKWEGLNLAKQVCNIFIYAIYLMGSMMNFCSDIINKDFNVLLVYKIQSICETLKIKGKSLKNFIMINWIYVITLNVYHMWWIVFFSYAFSSSYLYYEVVTNYFYIIFDMNVLYGMRVMKIIRQPLQIWLEEVRNLNSVIDEDYEYFWNKMFKIYEETLETYQIFAKIFRSVVSKVNWRLLIILAYEICLKLILRNYLSCSLIRTSTIYFRCSL
;
A
#
# COMPACT_ATOMS: atom_id res chain seq x y z
N MET A 1 6.44 -23.68 -15.23
CA MET A 1 7.83 -23.67 -14.75
C MET A 1 7.78 -23.59 -13.23
N ALA A 2 8.03 -24.71 -12.54
CA ALA A 2 8.17 -24.70 -11.08
C ALA A 2 9.58 -24.19 -10.78
N ILE A 3 9.71 -23.00 -10.20
CA ILE A 3 11.00 -22.48 -9.75
C ILE A 3 11.35 -23.27 -8.49
N ASN A 4 12.39 -24.10 -8.54
CA ASN A 4 12.90 -24.80 -7.36
C ASN A 4 13.48 -23.77 -6.39
N ILE A 5 12.77 -23.51 -5.30
CA ILE A 5 13.17 -22.54 -4.26
C ILE A 5 14.45 -23.02 -3.54
N GLU A 6 14.72 -24.32 -3.53
CA GLU A 6 15.87 -24.93 -2.85
C GLU A 6 17.22 -24.50 -3.45
N ASP A 7 17.31 -24.33 -4.78
CA ASP A 7 18.58 -23.97 -5.45
C ASP A 7 19.05 -22.54 -5.13
N ILE A 8 18.14 -21.65 -4.71
CA ILE A 8 18.48 -20.26 -4.34
C ILE A 8 19.14 -20.22 -2.95
N SER A 9 18.99 -21.26 -2.12
CA SER A 9 19.44 -21.23 -0.72
C SER A 9 20.96 -21.44 -0.52
N THR A 10 21.68 -21.94 -1.51
CA THR A 10 23.08 -22.42 -1.36
C THR A 10 24.15 -21.52 -1.96
N GLN A 11 23.82 -20.55 -2.82
CA GLN A 11 24.76 -19.49 -3.18
C GLN A 11 24.89 -18.49 -2.02
N ASN A 12 26.08 -17.94 -1.79
CA ASN A 12 26.37 -16.97 -0.74
C ASN A 12 25.40 -15.77 -0.82
N ASN A 13 24.25 -15.87 -0.15
CA ASN A 13 23.10 -14.97 -0.18
C ASN A 13 23.35 -13.68 0.61
N VAL A 14 24.53 -13.09 0.44
CA VAL A 14 24.84 -11.79 1.02
C VAL A 14 24.22 -10.75 0.12
N VAL A 15 23.12 -10.14 0.57
CA VAL A 15 22.49 -9.07 -0.18
C VAL A 15 23.33 -7.81 -0.07
N GLU A 16 23.64 -7.17 -1.20
CA GLU A 16 24.34 -5.88 -1.18
C GLU A 16 23.57 -4.87 -0.30
N LYS A 17 24.24 -4.31 0.71
CA LYS A 17 23.65 -3.37 1.67
C LYS A 17 22.94 -2.19 1.02
N GLU A 18 23.42 -1.76 -0.14
CA GLU A 18 22.81 -0.67 -0.90
C GLU A 18 21.40 -1.05 -1.40
N VAL A 19 21.20 -2.27 -1.89
CA VAL A 19 19.88 -2.76 -2.31
C VAL A 19 18.94 -2.91 -1.12
N LEU A 20 19.43 -3.40 0.03
CA LEU A 20 18.63 -3.44 1.26
C LEU A 20 18.16 -2.05 1.71
N SER A 21 19.03 -1.05 1.53
CA SER A 21 18.73 0.33 1.94
C SER A 21 17.59 0.96 1.12
N LEU A 22 17.37 0.49 -0.11
CA LEU A 22 16.27 0.93 -0.97
C LEU A 22 14.89 0.56 -0.40
N PHE A 23 14.80 -0.55 0.35
CA PHE A 23 13.55 -0.98 0.98
C PHE A 23 13.40 -0.56 2.45
N LYS A 24 14.46 -0.02 3.06
CA LYS A 24 14.49 0.38 4.47
C LYS A 24 13.34 1.32 4.89
N PRO A 25 12.95 2.36 4.11
CA PRO A 25 11.84 3.24 4.49
C PRO A 25 10.51 2.49 4.63
N PHE A 26 10.21 1.62 3.67
CA PHE A 26 8.99 0.81 3.66
C PHE A 26 9.00 -0.22 4.78
N ARG A 27 10.13 -0.89 4.99
CA ARG A 27 10.30 -1.85 6.08
C ARG A 27 10.11 -1.20 7.44
N MET A 28 10.63 0.01 7.65
CA MET A 28 10.46 0.74 8.90
C MET A 28 8.98 1.01 9.19
N MET A 29 8.24 1.50 8.21
CA MET A 29 6.80 1.74 8.36
C MET A 29 6.02 0.44 8.57
N HIS A 30 6.28 -0.61 7.79
CA HIS A 30 5.61 -1.89 8.00
C HIS A 30 5.96 -2.52 9.35
N ALA A 31 7.20 -2.37 9.83
CA ALA A 31 7.60 -2.86 11.15
C ALA A 31 6.88 -2.12 12.28
N LEU A 32 6.67 -0.80 12.16
CA LEU A 32 5.89 -0.01 13.11
C LEU A 32 4.46 -0.55 13.28
N PHE A 33 3.90 -1.10 12.20
CA PHE A 33 2.56 -1.70 12.20
C PHE A 33 2.56 -3.23 12.31
N VAL A 34 3.70 -3.87 12.60
CA VAL A 34 3.83 -5.33 12.68
C VAL A 34 3.36 -6.05 11.38
N THR A 35 3.55 -5.41 10.23
CA THR A 35 3.19 -5.90 8.88
C THR A 35 4.39 -6.05 7.95
N ALA A 36 5.62 -6.08 8.49
CA ALA A 36 6.82 -6.33 7.68
C ALA A 36 6.68 -7.63 6.86
N LYS A 37 7.02 -7.58 5.57
CA LYS A 37 6.81 -8.68 4.61
C LYS A 37 7.89 -9.76 4.63
N TYR A 38 9.08 -9.42 5.15
CA TYR A 38 10.23 -10.29 5.25
C TYR A 38 11.14 -9.82 6.39
N LYS A 39 12.01 -10.71 6.84
CA LYS A 39 13.01 -10.46 7.87
C LYS A 39 14.37 -10.26 7.21
N ILE A 40 15.13 -9.29 7.71
CA ILE A 40 16.54 -9.10 7.35
C ILE A 40 17.35 -9.33 8.61
N LYS A 41 18.24 -10.31 8.59
CA LYS A 41 19.15 -10.62 9.68
C LYS A 41 20.52 -10.90 9.08
N ASP A 42 21.55 -10.21 9.56
CA ASP A 42 22.94 -10.42 9.14
C ASP A 42 23.11 -10.34 7.60
N ASP A 43 22.52 -9.32 6.98
CA ASP A 43 22.49 -9.10 5.52
C ASP A 43 21.81 -10.22 4.68
N VAL A 44 21.18 -11.20 5.33
CA VAL A 44 20.37 -12.24 4.69
C VAL A 44 18.88 -11.90 4.79
N ILE A 45 18.17 -12.04 3.67
CA ILE A 45 16.72 -11.88 3.61
C ILE A 45 16.08 -13.25 3.77
N SER A 46 15.25 -13.41 4.80
CA SER A 46 14.49 -14.63 5.03
C SER A 46 13.00 -14.34 5.10
N ALA A 47 12.19 -15.37 4.85
CA ALA A 47 10.77 -15.30 5.14
C ALA A 47 10.55 -15.03 6.65
N ASN A 48 9.41 -14.44 6.97
CA ASN A 48 9.03 -14.22 8.37
C ASN A 48 8.84 -15.56 9.09
N THR A 49 9.17 -15.58 10.38
CA THR A 49 8.89 -16.73 11.24
C THR A 49 7.40 -16.87 11.47
N LEU A 50 6.93 -18.09 11.75
CA LEU A 50 5.53 -18.35 12.09
C LEU A 50 5.08 -17.50 13.29
N LEU A 51 5.95 -17.34 14.30
CA LEU A 51 5.68 -16.49 15.46
C LEU A 51 5.43 -15.02 15.08
N TYR A 52 6.22 -14.45 14.16
CA TYR A 52 6.00 -13.09 13.69
C TYR A 52 4.68 -12.96 12.93
N THR A 53 4.35 -13.94 12.09
CA THR A 53 3.05 -13.99 11.39
C THR A 53 1.89 -14.06 12.37
N CYS A 54 1.98 -14.88 13.43
CA CYS A 54 0.98 -14.93 14.49
C CYS A 54 0.86 -13.59 15.24
N MET A 55 1.98 -12.94 15.57
CA MET A 55 1.96 -11.60 16.19
C MET A 55 1.31 -10.55 15.28
N SER A 56 1.59 -10.59 13.97
CA SER A 56 0.95 -9.71 12.98
C SER A 56 -0.56 -9.92 12.93
N GLY A 57 -1.01 -11.17 12.90
CA GLY A 57 -2.43 -11.53 12.93
C GLY A 57 -3.12 -11.09 14.22
N PHE A 58 -2.49 -11.33 15.37
CA PHE A 58 -2.97 -10.89 16.67
C PHE A 58 -3.10 -9.36 16.74
N THR A 59 -2.07 -8.63 16.31
CA THR A 59 -2.07 -7.17 16.25
C THR A 59 -3.20 -6.65 15.36
N SER A 60 -3.41 -7.28 14.20
CA SER A 60 -4.50 -6.94 13.28
C SER A 60 -5.88 -7.15 13.93
N ILE A 61 -6.07 -8.25 14.67
CA ILE A 61 -7.32 -8.52 15.41
C ILE A 61 -7.54 -7.47 16.51
N VAL A 62 -6.50 -7.14 17.29
CA VAL A 62 -6.60 -6.12 18.35
C VAL A 62 -7.01 -4.77 17.77
N ILE A 63 -6.40 -4.35 16.66
CA ILE A 63 -6.77 -3.10 15.98
C ILE A 63 -8.23 -3.15 15.48
N LEU A 64 -8.67 -4.28 14.94
CA LEU A 64 -10.05 -4.45 14.49
C LEU A 64 -11.06 -4.36 15.63
N VAL A 65 -10.79 -5.00 16.77
CA VAL A 65 -11.63 -4.92 17.97
C VAL A 65 -11.67 -3.50 18.52
N PHE A 66 -10.53 -2.83 18.59
CA PHE A 66 -10.45 -1.43 19.03
C PHE A 66 -11.25 -0.50 18.10
N TYR A 67 -11.16 -0.73 16.79
CA TYR A 67 -11.89 0.07 15.81
C TYR A 67 -13.40 -0.21 15.84
N PHE A 68 -13.80 -1.46 16.02
CA PHE A 68 -15.19 -1.85 16.27
C PHE A 68 -15.73 -1.14 17.50
N PHE A 69 -15.03 -1.23 18.64
CA PHE A 69 -15.43 -0.58 19.88
C PHE A 69 -15.62 0.94 19.69
N SER A 70 -14.66 1.58 19.02
CA SER A 70 -14.70 3.02 18.71
C SER A 70 -15.97 3.44 17.96
N ILE A 71 -16.40 2.64 16.97
CA ILE A 71 -17.58 2.95 16.13
C ILE A 71 -18.89 2.65 16.86
N PHE A 72 -18.94 1.56 17.64
CA PHE A 72 -20.17 1.17 18.32
C PHE A 72 -20.40 2.00 19.58
N GLN A 73 -19.34 2.47 20.25
CA GLN A 73 -19.49 3.39 21.38
C GLN A 73 -20.21 4.67 20.96
N THR A 74 -19.86 5.28 19.82
CA THR A 74 -20.59 6.44 19.30
C THR A 74 -22.02 6.10 18.91
N ALA A 75 -22.26 4.90 18.37
CA ALA A 75 -23.57 4.45 17.93
C ALA A 75 -24.60 4.39 19.08
N PHE A 76 -24.18 4.05 20.29
CA PHE A 76 -25.06 3.92 21.46
C PHE A 76 -25.30 5.25 22.20
N VAL A 77 -24.38 6.21 22.08
CA VAL A 77 -24.47 7.50 22.79
C VAL A 77 -25.31 8.52 22.01
N PHE A 78 -25.17 8.57 20.68
CA PHE A 78 -25.83 9.59 19.87
C PHE A 78 -27.18 9.11 19.33
N LYS A 79 -28.17 10.00 19.33
CA LYS A 79 -29.44 9.77 18.62
C LYS A 79 -29.18 9.63 17.13
N TRP A 80 -29.82 8.64 16.51
CA TRP A 80 -29.70 8.29 15.09
C TRP A 80 -30.52 9.25 14.21
N GLU A 81 -30.22 10.54 14.30
CA GLU A 81 -30.95 11.59 13.58
C GLU A 81 -30.00 12.46 12.74
N GLY A 82 -30.48 12.88 11.56
CA GLY A 82 -29.78 13.80 10.67
C GLY A 82 -28.35 13.40 10.32
N LEU A 83 -27.39 14.30 10.57
CA LEU A 83 -25.97 14.11 10.25
C LEU A 83 -25.32 12.97 11.05
N ASN A 84 -25.79 12.67 12.26
CA ASN A 84 -25.23 11.59 13.08
C ASN A 84 -25.56 10.22 12.50
N LEU A 85 -26.78 10.04 11.97
CA LEU A 85 -27.15 8.82 11.25
C LEU A 85 -26.25 8.62 10.03
N ALA A 86 -26.06 9.67 9.22
CA ALA A 86 -25.17 9.62 8.08
C ALA A 86 -23.75 9.24 8.50
N LYS A 87 -23.15 9.95 9.49
CA LYS A 87 -21.81 9.63 10.04
C LYS A 87 -21.72 8.15 10.47
N GLN A 88 -22.71 7.65 11.19
CA GLN A 88 -22.70 6.28 11.69
C GLN A 88 -22.74 5.23 10.57
N VAL A 89 -23.61 5.43 9.57
CA VAL A 89 -23.67 4.58 8.38
C VAL A 89 -22.30 4.59 7.66
N CYS A 90 -21.70 5.77 7.52
CA CYS A 90 -20.38 5.92 6.90
C CYS A 90 -19.30 5.15 7.66
N ASN A 91 -19.27 5.29 8.99
CA ASN A 91 -18.33 4.57 9.85
C ASN A 91 -18.48 3.05 9.72
N ILE A 92 -19.70 2.52 9.68
CA ILE A 92 -19.96 1.09 9.51
C ILE A 92 -19.42 0.58 8.16
N PHE A 93 -19.64 1.32 7.07
CA PHE A 93 -19.10 0.97 5.76
C PHE A 93 -17.57 1.01 5.73
N ILE A 94 -16.99 2.08 6.27
CA ILE A 94 -15.54 2.24 6.37
C ILE A 94 -14.92 1.09 7.20
N TYR A 95 -15.56 0.68 8.29
CA TYR A 95 -15.17 -0.47 9.09
C TYR A 95 -15.20 -1.78 8.30
N ALA A 96 -16.29 -2.02 7.55
CA ALA A 96 -16.40 -3.21 6.72
C ALA A 96 -15.28 -3.29 5.66
N ILE A 97 -14.98 -2.16 5.00
CA ILE A 97 -13.86 -2.05 4.04
C ILE A 97 -12.54 -2.33 4.74
N TYR A 98 -12.31 -1.73 5.91
CA TYR A 98 -11.08 -1.91 6.68
C TYR A 98 -10.89 -3.37 7.10
N LEU A 99 -11.96 -4.01 7.61
CA LEU A 99 -11.97 -5.42 7.98
C LEU A 99 -11.60 -6.33 6.80
N MET A 100 -12.28 -6.14 5.66
CA MET A 100 -11.98 -6.91 4.45
C MET A 100 -10.54 -6.66 3.96
N GLY A 101 -10.11 -5.41 3.91
CA GLY A 101 -8.76 -5.02 3.50
C GLY A 101 -7.68 -5.63 4.40
N SER A 102 -7.89 -5.58 5.72
CA SER A 102 -6.97 -6.13 6.73
C SER A 102 -6.86 -7.65 6.61
N MET A 103 -7.99 -8.37 6.54
CA MET A 103 -8.02 -9.82 6.34
C MET A 103 -7.33 -10.22 5.04
N MET A 104 -7.64 -9.55 3.94
CA MET A 104 -7.00 -9.82 2.67
C MET A 104 -5.50 -9.51 2.71
N ASN A 105 -5.06 -8.48 3.43
CA ASN A 105 -3.64 -8.18 3.60
C ASN A 105 -2.93 -9.31 4.35
N PHE A 106 -3.48 -9.71 5.49
CA PHE A 106 -2.95 -10.83 6.28
C PHE A 106 -2.87 -12.13 5.47
N CYS A 107 -3.93 -12.51 4.76
CA CYS A 107 -3.92 -13.70 3.90
C CYS A 107 -2.87 -13.57 2.78
N SER A 108 -2.73 -12.39 2.17
CA SER A 108 -1.73 -12.16 1.11
C SER A 108 -0.31 -12.28 1.65
N ASP A 109 -0.05 -11.80 2.86
CA ASP A 109 1.26 -11.87 3.49
C ASP A 109 1.64 -13.32 3.84
N ILE A 110 0.67 -14.16 4.24
CA ILE A 110 0.87 -15.59 4.45
C ILE A 110 1.14 -16.33 3.13
N ILE A 111 0.26 -16.16 2.14
CA ILE A 111 0.31 -16.89 0.87
C ILE A 111 1.57 -16.53 0.07
N ASN A 112 1.98 -15.26 0.11
CA ASN A 112 3.07 -14.76 -0.72
C ASN A 112 4.39 -14.55 0.03
N LYS A 113 4.56 -15.14 1.24
CA LYS A 113 5.77 -14.93 2.06
C LYS A 113 7.06 -15.25 1.29
N ASP A 114 7.09 -16.35 0.55
CA ASP A 114 8.28 -16.82 -0.17
C ASP A 114 8.51 -15.99 -1.44
N PHE A 115 7.42 -15.61 -2.13
CA PHE A 115 7.49 -14.72 -3.29
C PHE A 115 7.98 -13.32 -2.92
N ASN A 116 7.61 -12.79 -1.74
CA ASN A 116 8.10 -11.49 -1.27
C ASN A 116 9.62 -11.49 -1.10
N VAL A 117 10.20 -12.59 -0.60
CA VAL A 117 11.65 -12.76 -0.45
C VAL A 117 12.30 -12.90 -1.83
N LEU A 118 11.76 -13.79 -2.68
CA LEU A 118 12.23 -14.00 -4.04
C LEU A 118 12.24 -12.71 -4.87
N LEU A 119 11.22 -11.86 -4.72
CA LEU A 119 11.13 -10.57 -5.39
C LEU A 119 12.31 -9.66 -5.03
N VAL A 120 12.73 -9.62 -3.76
CA VAL A 120 13.86 -8.78 -3.36
C VAL A 120 15.17 -9.30 -3.95
N TYR A 121 15.38 -10.62 -3.96
CA TYR A 121 16.55 -11.22 -4.60
C TYR A 121 16.60 -10.95 -6.11
N LYS A 122 15.46 -11.05 -6.80
CA LYS A 122 15.38 -10.73 -8.23
C LYS A 122 15.65 -9.24 -8.51
N ILE A 123 15.15 -8.34 -7.66
CA ILE A 123 15.48 -6.91 -7.78
C ILE A 123 16.97 -6.65 -7.54
N GLN A 124 17.58 -7.34 -6.58
CA GLN A 124 19.02 -7.26 -6.37
C GLN A 124 19.80 -7.70 -7.62
N SER A 125 19.47 -8.87 -8.17
CA SER A 125 20.08 -9.38 -9.40
C SER A 125 20.00 -8.35 -10.53
N ILE A 126 18.84 -7.73 -10.73
CA ILE A 126 18.64 -6.69 -11.73
C ILE A 126 19.55 -5.46 -11.45
N CYS A 127 19.62 -5.00 -10.20
CA CYS A 127 20.46 -3.87 -9.82
C CYS A 127 21.96 -4.16 -10.06
N GLU A 128 22.41 -5.38 -9.77
CA GLU A 128 23.78 -5.84 -10.01
C GLU A 128 24.10 -5.94 -11.50
N THR A 129 23.22 -6.57 -12.30
CA THR A 129 23.41 -6.76 -13.74
C THR A 129 23.55 -5.43 -14.48
N LEU A 130 22.78 -4.42 -14.07
CA LEU A 130 22.83 -3.08 -14.68
C LEU A 130 23.96 -2.21 -14.15
N LYS A 131 24.75 -2.71 -13.19
CA LYS A 131 25.77 -1.93 -12.48
C LYS A 131 25.22 -0.58 -12.04
N ILE A 132 23.96 -0.52 -11.58
CA ILE A 132 23.35 0.69 -10.99
C ILE A 132 24.00 0.90 -9.63
N LYS A 133 25.26 1.32 -9.63
CA LYS A 133 26.05 1.61 -8.44
C LYS A 133 26.16 3.10 -8.24
N GLY A 134 26.23 3.53 -6.98
CA GLY A 134 26.53 4.91 -6.63
C GLY A 134 25.33 5.87 -6.69
N LYS A 135 25.41 6.92 -7.52
CA LYS A 135 24.55 8.13 -7.39
C LYS A 135 23.07 7.86 -7.71
N SER A 136 22.77 7.02 -8.69
CA SER A 136 21.39 6.72 -9.10
C SER A 136 20.62 5.97 -8.02
N LEU A 137 21.24 4.95 -7.40
CA LEU A 137 20.63 4.18 -6.32
C LEU A 137 20.43 5.05 -5.06
N LYS A 138 21.43 5.86 -4.70
CA LYS A 138 21.32 6.85 -3.60
C LYS A 138 20.16 7.82 -3.80
N ASN A 139 20.00 8.34 -5.03
CA ASN A 139 18.86 9.19 -5.36
C ASN A 139 17.53 8.44 -5.21
N PHE A 140 17.46 7.16 -5.62
CA PHE A 140 16.24 6.37 -5.46
C PHE A 140 15.87 6.14 -3.99
N ILE A 141 16.87 5.85 -3.14
CA ILE A 141 16.71 5.71 -1.69
C ILE A 141 16.20 7.01 -1.06
N MET A 142 16.81 8.15 -1.41
CA MET A 142 16.40 9.47 -0.93
C MET A 142 14.95 9.77 -1.33
N ILE A 143 14.58 9.51 -2.59
CA ILE A 143 13.22 9.70 -3.08
C ILE A 143 12.23 8.80 -2.33
N ASN A 144 12.59 7.54 -2.02
CA ASN A 144 11.73 6.66 -1.23
C ASN A 144 11.46 7.24 0.17
N TRP A 145 12.49 7.77 0.85
CA TRP A 145 12.31 8.45 2.13
C TRP A 145 11.39 9.66 2.03
N ILE A 146 11.59 10.52 1.01
CA ILE A 146 10.73 11.68 0.76
C ILE A 146 9.28 11.26 0.61
N TYR A 147 8.98 10.22 -0.19
CA TYR A 147 7.61 9.74 -0.36
C TYR A 147 7.00 9.22 0.95
N VAL A 148 7.76 8.45 1.73
CA VAL A 148 7.27 7.92 3.02
C VAL A 148 7.00 9.06 4.00
N ILE A 149 7.91 10.03 4.12
CA ILE A 149 7.74 11.19 4.99
C ILE A 149 6.54 12.03 4.54
N THR A 150 6.44 12.33 3.25
CA THR A 150 5.34 13.11 2.67
C THR A 150 3.99 12.44 2.93
N LEU A 151 3.91 11.12 2.77
CA LEU A 151 2.69 10.37 3.06
C LEU A 151 2.30 10.47 4.55
N ASN A 152 3.25 10.30 5.47
CA ASN A 152 3.00 10.46 6.91
C ASN A 152 2.54 11.88 7.26
N VAL A 153 3.21 12.91 6.73
CA VAL A 153 2.84 14.31 6.95
C VAL A 153 1.42 14.59 6.42
N TYR A 154 1.09 14.05 5.24
CA TYR A 154 -0.25 14.18 4.67
C TYR A 154 -1.33 13.56 5.57
N HIS A 155 -1.13 12.35 6.07
CA HIS A 155 -2.08 11.72 6.99
C HIS A 155 -2.19 12.48 8.33
N MET A 156 -1.07 12.89 8.91
CA MET A 156 -1.07 13.66 10.15
C MET A 156 -1.79 15.00 9.98
N TRP A 157 -1.53 15.71 8.89
CA TRP A 157 -2.22 16.97 8.57
C TRP A 157 -3.73 16.76 8.43
N TRP A 158 -4.16 15.69 7.75
CA TRP A 158 -5.58 15.37 7.60
C TRP A 158 -6.23 15.07 8.97
N ILE A 159 -5.56 14.29 9.81
CA ILE A 159 -6.07 13.98 11.16
C ILE A 159 -6.21 15.26 12.00
N VAL A 160 -5.21 16.14 11.99
CA VAL A 160 -5.25 17.42 12.71
C VAL A 160 -6.37 18.30 12.19
N PHE A 161 -6.53 18.41 10.86
CA PHE A 161 -7.60 19.18 10.25
C PHE A 161 -8.98 18.65 10.67
N PHE A 162 -9.22 17.34 10.59
CA PHE A 162 -10.50 16.75 10.99
C PHE A 162 -10.76 16.93 12.48
N SER A 163 -9.73 16.75 13.31
CA SER A 163 -9.82 16.98 14.76
C SER A 163 -10.19 18.43 15.09
N TYR A 164 -9.67 19.40 14.33
CA TYR A 164 -9.99 20.81 14.52
C TYR A 164 -11.40 21.15 14.02
N ALA A 165 -11.71 20.76 12.78
CA ALA A 165 -12.98 21.07 12.12
C ALA A 165 -14.18 20.42 12.82
N PHE A 166 -14.00 19.25 13.45
CA PHE A 166 -15.05 18.50 14.12
C PHE A 166 -14.79 18.34 15.62
N SER A 167 -14.09 19.28 16.25
CA SER A 167 -13.65 19.21 17.64
C SER A 167 -14.77 18.87 18.66
N SER A 168 -16.02 19.24 18.40
CA SER A 168 -17.17 18.89 19.26
C SER A 168 -17.54 17.41 19.25
N SER A 169 -17.16 16.69 18.19
CA SER A 169 -17.64 15.33 17.89
C SER A 169 -16.50 14.35 17.62
N TYR A 170 -15.26 14.84 17.54
CA TYR A 170 -14.08 14.06 17.22
C TYR A 170 -13.39 13.61 18.51
N LEU A 171 -13.32 12.29 18.71
CA LEU A 171 -12.80 11.69 19.94
C LEU A 171 -11.35 11.24 19.71
N TYR A 172 -10.54 11.26 20.78
CA TYR A 172 -9.10 10.98 20.69
C TYR A 172 -8.78 9.58 20.15
N TYR A 173 -9.66 8.60 20.32
CA TYR A 173 -9.46 7.26 19.77
C TYR A 173 -9.65 7.19 18.24
N GLU A 174 -10.44 8.12 17.66
CA GLU A 174 -10.63 8.22 16.21
C GLU A 174 -9.31 8.63 15.50
N VAL A 175 -8.42 9.36 16.19
CA VAL A 175 -7.06 9.71 15.73
C VAL A 175 -6.26 8.44 15.44
N VAL A 176 -6.23 7.54 16.42
CA VAL A 176 -5.42 6.31 16.36
C VAL A 176 -5.93 5.41 15.24
N THR A 177 -7.24 5.22 15.15
CA THR A 177 -7.85 4.39 14.11
C THR A 177 -7.64 4.97 12.72
N ASN A 178 -7.73 6.31 12.58
CA ASN A 178 -7.50 6.97 11.30
C ASN A 178 -6.04 6.88 10.85
N TYR A 179 -5.09 6.88 11.80
CA TYR A 179 -3.69 6.73 11.47
C TYR A 179 -3.36 5.35 10.87
N PHE A 180 -4.04 4.27 11.31
CA PHE A 180 -3.82 2.92 10.76
C PHE A 180 -4.14 2.80 9.26
N TYR A 181 -4.94 3.70 8.67
CA TYR A 181 -5.19 3.68 7.21
C TYR A 181 -3.93 3.87 6.38
N ILE A 182 -2.90 4.51 6.94
CA ILE A 182 -1.62 4.71 6.25
C ILE A 182 -1.00 3.40 5.77
N ILE A 183 -1.29 2.26 6.41
CA ILE A 183 -0.78 0.93 6.00
C ILE A 183 -1.21 0.59 4.57
N PHE A 184 -2.44 0.91 4.18
CA PHE A 184 -2.92 0.63 2.84
C PHE A 184 -2.23 1.49 1.80
N ASP A 185 -2.09 2.78 2.09
CA ASP A 185 -1.46 3.73 1.17
C ASP A 185 0.05 3.48 1.08
N MET A 186 0.69 3.04 2.18
CA MET A 186 2.06 2.53 2.22
C MET A 186 2.25 1.29 1.35
N ASN A 187 1.31 0.35 1.35
CA ASN A 187 1.35 -0.85 0.51
C ASN A 187 1.25 -0.50 -0.99
N VAL A 188 0.38 0.44 -1.35
CA VAL A 188 0.27 0.95 -2.72
C VAL A 188 1.55 1.67 -3.13
N LEU A 189 2.07 2.55 -2.28
CA LEU A 189 3.32 3.26 -2.51
C LEU A 189 4.49 2.30 -2.69
N TYR A 190 4.62 1.28 -1.82
CA TYR A 190 5.63 0.23 -1.94
C TYR A 190 5.53 -0.46 -3.31
N GLY A 191 4.33 -0.86 -3.74
CA GLY A 191 4.11 -1.47 -5.06
C GLY A 191 4.51 -0.57 -6.22
N MET A 192 4.11 0.71 -6.20
CA MET A 192 4.49 1.68 -7.23
C MET A 192 6.02 1.84 -7.33
N ARG A 193 6.71 1.87 -6.19
CA ARG A 193 8.17 2.04 -6.16
C ARG A 193 8.91 0.79 -6.62
N VAL A 194 8.44 -0.40 -6.23
CA VAL A 194 8.96 -1.66 -6.78
C VAL A 194 8.78 -1.73 -8.29
N MET A 195 7.58 -1.43 -8.80
CA MET A 195 7.31 -1.39 -10.24
C MET A 195 8.26 -0.43 -10.97
N LYS A 196 8.54 0.74 -10.38
CA LYS A 196 9.47 1.71 -10.96
C LYS A 196 10.89 1.15 -11.08
N ILE A 197 11.35 0.38 -10.09
CA ILE A 197 12.67 -0.28 -10.12
C ILE A 197 12.70 -1.33 -11.22
N ILE A 198 11.68 -2.18 -11.30
CA ILE A 198 11.60 -3.25 -12.32
C ILE A 198 11.58 -2.65 -13.75
N ARG A 199 11.05 -1.43 -13.94
CA ARG A 199 11.00 -0.76 -15.25
C ARG A 199 12.29 -0.03 -15.64
N GLN A 200 13.11 0.37 -14.68
CA GLN A 200 14.35 1.11 -14.91
C GLN A 200 15.36 0.40 -15.86
N PRO A 201 15.57 -0.94 -15.79
CA PRO A 201 16.42 -1.69 -16.72
C PRO A 201 16.06 -1.46 -18.18
N LEU A 202 14.76 -1.51 -18.47
CA LEU A 202 14.23 -1.36 -19.83
C LEU A 202 14.41 0.07 -20.33
N GLN A 203 14.38 1.06 -19.44
CA GLN A 203 14.64 2.46 -19.81
C GLN A 203 16.10 2.68 -20.17
N ILE A 204 17.02 2.18 -19.33
CA ILE A 204 18.47 2.25 -19.60
C ILE A 204 18.79 1.54 -20.92
N TRP A 205 18.21 0.35 -21.14
CA TRP A 205 18.34 -0.38 -22.39
C TRP A 205 17.89 0.45 -23.61
N LEU A 206 16.71 1.06 -23.56
CA LEU A 206 16.20 1.88 -24.66
C LEU A 206 17.11 3.09 -24.95
N GLU A 207 17.74 3.66 -23.93
CA GLU A 207 18.73 4.73 -24.07
C GLU A 207 20.03 4.22 -24.73
N GLU A 208 20.54 3.07 -24.29
CA GLU A 208 21.74 2.44 -24.89
C GLU A 208 21.52 2.10 -26.37
N VAL A 209 20.38 1.49 -26.73
CA VAL A 209 20.04 1.15 -28.13
C VAL A 209 19.94 2.41 -29.01
N ARG A 210 19.41 3.51 -28.48
CA ARG A 210 19.36 4.78 -29.23
C ARG A 210 20.74 5.37 -29.50
N ASN A 211 21.68 5.17 -28.59
CA ASN A 211 23.05 5.66 -28.73
C ASN A 211 23.93 4.75 -29.61
N LEU A 212 23.56 3.45 -29.71
CA LEU A 212 24.27 2.44 -30.50
C LEU A 212 24.22 2.64 -32.02
N ASN A 213 23.34 3.50 -32.54
CA ASN A 213 23.34 3.88 -33.96
C ASN A 213 24.67 4.52 -34.44
N SER A 214 25.64 4.74 -33.55
CA SER A 214 26.95 5.32 -33.84
C SER A 214 28.13 4.33 -33.81
N VAL A 215 27.94 3.07 -33.40
CA VAL A 215 29.04 2.11 -33.21
C VAL A 215 28.74 0.81 -33.95
N ILE A 216 29.21 0.72 -35.19
CA ILE A 216 29.18 -0.48 -36.04
C ILE A 216 30.48 -1.24 -35.73
N ASP A 217 30.47 -2.14 -34.75
CA ASP A 217 31.62 -3.00 -34.47
C ASP A 217 31.20 -4.40 -34.00
N GLU A 218 32.16 -5.32 -34.04
CA GLU A 218 32.06 -6.79 -33.93
C GLU A 218 31.38 -7.33 -32.65
N ASP A 219 31.05 -6.48 -31.67
CA ASP A 219 30.43 -6.86 -30.39
C ASP A 219 28.88 -6.93 -30.39
N TYR A 220 28.25 -6.85 -31.57
CA TYR A 220 26.79 -6.80 -31.68
C TYR A 220 26.10 -8.03 -31.06
N GLU A 221 26.60 -9.24 -31.31
CA GLU A 221 26.00 -10.48 -30.79
C GLU A 221 26.07 -10.54 -29.25
N TYR A 222 27.22 -10.23 -28.66
CA TYR A 222 27.39 -10.19 -27.20
C TYR A 222 26.44 -9.17 -26.56
N PHE A 223 26.31 -7.99 -27.18
CA PHE A 223 25.38 -6.96 -26.73
C PHE A 223 23.93 -7.47 -26.72
N TRP A 224 23.43 -8.04 -27.81
CA TRP A 224 22.04 -8.52 -27.86
C TRP A 224 21.78 -9.69 -26.92
N ASN A 225 22.73 -10.62 -26.79
CA ASN A 225 22.62 -11.73 -25.83
C ASN A 225 22.52 -11.21 -24.39
N LYS A 226 23.32 -10.20 -24.04
CA LYS A 226 23.24 -9.54 -22.74
C LYS A 226 21.91 -8.82 -22.54
N MET A 227 21.41 -8.10 -23.56
CA MET A 227 20.14 -7.38 -23.47
C MET A 227 18.95 -8.32 -23.34
N PHE A 228 18.94 -9.41 -24.11
CA PHE A 228 17.91 -10.43 -24.04
C PHE A 228 17.85 -11.06 -22.65
N LYS A 229 19.01 -11.36 -22.04
CA LYS A 229 19.08 -11.86 -20.67
C LYS A 229 18.48 -10.87 -19.65
N ILE A 230 18.81 -9.57 -19.74
CA ILE A 230 18.24 -8.54 -18.86
C ILE A 230 16.72 -8.45 -19.02
N TYR A 231 16.23 -8.57 -20.25
CA TYR A 231 14.80 -8.57 -20.55
C TYR A 231 14.09 -9.79 -19.93
N GLU A 232 14.65 -10.99 -20.08
CA GLU A 232 14.12 -12.21 -19.45
C GLU A 232 14.07 -12.10 -17.93
N GLU A 233 15.16 -11.66 -17.28
CA GLU A 233 15.21 -11.45 -15.83
C GLU A 233 14.19 -10.41 -15.37
N THR A 234 14.02 -9.31 -16.12
CA THR A 234 13.03 -8.27 -15.83
C THR A 234 11.60 -8.79 -15.97
N LEU A 235 11.31 -9.57 -17.01
CA LEU A 235 10.00 -10.14 -17.26
C LEU A 235 9.62 -11.15 -16.18
N GLU A 236 10.55 -12.03 -15.79
CA GLU A 236 10.34 -12.98 -14.69
C GLU A 236 10.06 -12.25 -13.36
N THR A 237 10.84 -11.21 -13.07
CA THR A 237 10.65 -10.37 -11.88
C THR A 237 9.30 -9.67 -11.90
N TYR A 238 8.87 -9.17 -13.05
CA TYR A 238 7.56 -8.58 -13.24
C TYR A 238 6.43 -9.60 -13.02
N GLN A 239 6.58 -10.84 -13.47
CA GLN A 239 5.59 -11.89 -13.23
C GLN A 239 5.47 -12.23 -11.74
N ILE A 240 6.59 -12.32 -11.00
CA ILE A 240 6.61 -12.51 -9.55
C ILE A 240 5.91 -11.32 -8.86
N PHE A 241 6.27 -10.09 -9.25
CA PHE A 241 5.65 -8.88 -8.75
C PHE A 241 4.13 -8.90 -9.01
N ALA A 242 3.71 -9.19 -10.23
CA ALA A 242 2.30 -9.26 -10.61
C ALA A 242 1.56 -10.32 -9.81
N LYS A 243 2.18 -11.47 -9.50
CA LYS A 243 1.58 -12.50 -8.64
C LYS A 243 1.34 -12.00 -7.21
N ILE A 244 2.33 -11.35 -6.60
CA ILE A 244 2.23 -10.78 -5.25
C ILE A 244 1.18 -9.66 -5.20
N PHE A 245 1.21 -8.78 -6.21
CA PHE A 245 0.34 -7.59 -6.25
C PHE A 245 -1.01 -7.84 -6.92
N ARG A 246 -1.27 -8.99 -7.55
CA ARG A 246 -2.60 -9.33 -8.08
C ARG A 246 -3.65 -9.23 -6.99
N SER A 247 -3.33 -9.72 -5.80
CA SER A 247 -4.18 -9.58 -4.62
C SER A 247 -4.36 -8.10 -4.24
N VAL A 248 -3.31 -7.29 -4.32
CA VAL A 248 -3.37 -5.85 -4.00
C VAL A 248 -4.17 -5.05 -5.04
N VAL A 249 -3.99 -5.32 -6.34
CA VAL A 249 -4.73 -4.64 -7.41
C VAL A 249 -6.21 -5.01 -7.37
N SER A 250 -6.52 -6.29 -7.14
CA SER A 250 -7.90 -6.72 -6.87
C SER A 250 -8.50 -5.95 -5.68
N LYS A 251 -7.74 -5.78 -4.59
CA LYS A 251 -8.15 -4.97 -3.42
C LYS A 251 -8.40 -3.51 -3.77
N VAL A 252 -7.53 -2.86 -4.55
CA VAL A 252 -7.71 -1.46 -4.94
C VAL A 252 -8.98 -1.29 -5.76
N ASN A 253 -9.23 -2.18 -6.72
CA ASN A 253 -10.45 -2.14 -7.53
C ASN A 253 -11.71 -2.33 -6.67
N TRP A 254 -11.68 -3.27 -5.73
CA TRP A 254 -12.77 -3.44 -4.75
C TRP A 254 -12.96 -2.20 -3.87
N ARG A 255 -11.88 -1.60 -3.35
CA ARG A 255 -11.94 -0.36 -2.55
C ARG A 255 -12.57 0.78 -3.35
N LEU A 256 -12.17 0.97 -4.61
CA LEU A 256 -12.73 1.99 -5.48
C LEU A 256 -14.23 1.78 -5.74
N LEU A 257 -14.65 0.53 -6.00
CA LEU A 257 -16.07 0.21 -6.18
C LEU A 257 -16.88 0.53 -4.93
N ILE A 258 -16.37 0.21 -3.74
CA ILE A 258 -17.07 0.50 -2.49
C ILE A 258 -17.10 2.02 -2.22
N ILE A 259 -16.02 2.75 -2.49
CA ILE A 259 -16.00 4.22 -2.37
C ILE A 259 -17.00 4.86 -3.33
N LEU A 260 -17.08 4.39 -4.57
CA LEU A 260 -18.05 4.91 -5.55
C LEU A 260 -19.49 4.60 -5.11
N ALA A 261 -19.76 3.37 -4.67
CA ALA A 261 -21.06 3.00 -4.11
C ALA A 261 -21.42 3.87 -2.90
N TYR A 262 -20.44 4.12 -2.03
CA TYR A 262 -20.57 4.99 -0.88
C TYR A 262 -20.88 6.45 -1.26
N GLU A 263 -20.15 7.04 -2.22
CA GLU A 263 -20.44 8.40 -2.68
C GLU A 263 -21.85 8.53 -3.24
N ILE A 264 -22.31 7.51 -3.97
CA ILE A 264 -23.68 7.45 -4.50
C ILE A 264 -24.67 7.38 -3.33
N CYS A 265 -24.46 6.50 -2.35
CA CYS A 265 -25.30 6.41 -1.15
C CYS A 265 -25.35 7.72 -0.37
N LEU A 266 -24.20 8.38 -0.15
CA LEU A 266 -24.12 9.64 0.57
C LEU A 266 -24.88 10.75 -0.18
N LYS A 267 -24.69 10.85 -1.50
CA LYS A 267 -25.44 11.80 -2.35
C LYS A 267 -26.95 11.56 -2.28
N LEU A 268 -27.39 10.30 -2.27
CA LEU A 268 -28.81 9.94 -2.12
C LEU A 268 -29.36 10.32 -0.74
N ILE A 269 -28.61 10.05 0.33
CA ILE A 269 -29.00 10.41 1.71
C ILE A 269 -29.10 11.93 1.85
N LEU A 270 -28.08 12.67 1.39
CA LEU A 270 -28.07 14.13 1.43
C LEU A 270 -29.22 14.73 0.62
N ARG A 271 -29.50 14.19 -0.58
CA ARG A 271 -30.62 14.63 -1.42
C ARG A 271 -31.97 14.43 -0.72
N ASN A 272 -32.18 13.28 -0.09
CA ASN A 272 -33.42 12.99 0.64
C ASN A 272 -33.56 13.89 1.87
N TYR A 273 -32.46 14.12 2.60
CA TYR A 273 -32.46 15.00 3.77
C TYR A 273 -32.78 16.46 3.40
N LEU A 274 -32.13 17.00 2.36
CA LEU A 274 -32.41 18.35 1.86
C LEU A 274 -33.86 18.48 1.40
N SER A 275 -34.38 17.49 0.68
CA SER A 275 -35.79 17.48 0.23
C SER A 275 -36.78 17.52 1.41
N CYS A 276 -36.55 16.72 2.46
CA CYS A 276 -37.38 16.75 3.66
C CYS A 276 -37.28 18.08 4.43
N SER A 277 -36.07 18.66 4.50
CA SER A 277 -35.87 19.95 5.19
C SER A 277 -36.63 21.08 4.50
N LEU A 278 -36.60 21.12 3.16
CA LEU A 278 -37.31 22.10 2.34
C LEU A 278 -38.83 22.00 2.53
N ILE A 279 -39.38 20.78 2.57
CA ILE A 279 -40.82 20.53 2.84
C ILE A 279 -41.20 20.98 4.26
N ARG A 280 -40.32 20.77 5.24
CA ARG A 280 -40.60 21.19 6.62
C ARG A 280 -40.61 22.71 6.75
N THR A 281 -39.67 23.40 6.11
CA THR A 281 -39.67 24.87 6.08
C THR A 281 -40.88 25.43 5.37
N SER A 282 -41.29 24.88 4.21
CA SER A 282 -42.47 25.38 3.50
C SER A 282 -43.76 25.20 4.30
N THR A 283 -43.92 24.08 5.01
CA THR A 283 -45.08 23.85 5.89
C THR A 283 -45.12 24.82 7.08
N ILE A 284 -43.96 25.19 7.65
CA ILE A 284 -43.90 26.17 8.75
C ILE A 284 -44.26 27.56 8.25
N TYR A 285 -43.74 27.99 7.09
CA TYR A 285 -44.11 29.27 6.49
C TYR A 285 -45.62 29.35 6.18
N PHE A 286 -46.21 28.28 5.67
CA PHE A 286 -47.64 28.22 5.39
C PHE A 286 -48.52 28.31 6.66
N ARG A 287 -48.05 27.75 7.79
CA ARG A 287 -48.76 27.85 9.08
C ARG A 287 -48.66 29.22 9.75
N CYS A 288 -47.62 30.00 9.46
CA CYS A 288 -47.47 31.36 10.00
C CYS A 288 -48.21 32.42 9.17
N SER A 289 -48.63 32.10 7.94
CA SER A 289 -49.37 33.01 7.07
C SER A 289 -50.90 32.90 7.15
N LEU A 290 -51.42 31.95 7.94
CA LEU A 290 -52.85 31.73 8.23
C LEU A 290 -53.16 32.17 9.66
#